data_AF-A0A1Q3JFP2-F1
#
_entry.id   AF-A0A1Q3JFP2-F1
#
_cell.length_a   1.000
_cell.length_b   1.000
_cell.length_c   1.000
_cell.angle_alpha   90.00
_cell.angle_beta   90.00
_cell.angle_gamma   90.00
#
_symmetry.space_group_name_H-M   'P 1'
#
loop_
_entity.id
_entity.type
_entity.pdbx_description
1 polymer ?
#
loop_
_entity_poly.entity_id
_entity_poly.type
_entity_poly.pdbx_seq_one_letter_code
_entity_poly.pdbx_strand_id
1 'polypeptide(L)'
;MLALTFPVDYWDYLGWEDTFAKPEFAARQRAYTKALALRDVFTPQVVVDGRVQTSAARPDAVEKLVAAQAKTPRDPPDMEFRHDGRVAVGSGPSPRGGGEVWLVRYDPRPQEVVVRRGENRGQTVNQKNVVREIVRLGAWAGRPRVYSVPATADDGLESVVLLQGAKGGRIMAVLPGKAD
;
A
#
# COMPACT_ATOMS: atom_id res chain seq x y z
N MET A 1 -2.13 10.17 -8.94
CA MET A 1 -1.27 9.12 -8.34
C MET A 1 -1.44 9.22 -6.83
N LEU A 2 -1.55 8.09 -6.13
CA LEU A 2 -1.51 8.03 -4.67
C LEU A 2 -0.23 7.32 -4.25
N ALA A 3 0.63 8.00 -3.48
CA ALA A 3 1.81 7.39 -2.85
C ALA A 3 1.49 7.09 -1.39
N LEU A 4 1.89 5.92 -0.90
CA LEU A 4 1.66 5.47 0.47
C LEU A 4 3.00 5.07 1.09
N THR A 5 3.31 5.60 2.27
CA THR A 5 4.52 5.25 3.00
C THR A 5 4.20 4.14 3.99
N PHE A 6 4.88 3.00 3.84
CA PHE A 6 4.77 1.86 4.75
C PHE A 6 6.07 1.74 5.56
N PRO A 7 6.11 2.23 6.82
CA PRO A 7 7.26 2.07 7.69
C PRO A 7 7.49 0.58 7.99
N VAL A 8 8.75 0.14 8.10
CA VAL A 8 9.09 -1.26 8.40
C VAL A 8 10.07 -1.31 9.56
N ASP A 9 9.91 -2.32 10.41
CA ASP A 9 10.57 -2.52 11.71
C ASP A 9 11.93 -3.25 11.59
N TYR A 10 12.35 -3.61 10.36
CA TYR A 10 13.58 -4.38 10.15
C TYR A 10 14.84 -3.67 10.64
N TRP A 11 14.78 -2.40 11.03
CA TRP A 11 15.90 -1.63 11.54
C TRP A 11 15.80 -1.34 13.04
N ASP A 12 14.76 -1.83 13.71
CA ASP A 12 14.52 -1.51 15.11
C ASP A 12 15.63 -2.03 16.03
N TYR A 13 16.31 -3.11 15.60
CA TYR A 13 17.50 -3.64 16.26
C TYR A 13 18.71 -2.68 16.25
N LEU A 14 18.69 -1.61 15.43
CA LEU A 14 19.68 -0.52 15.48
C LEU A 14 19.41 0.47 16.63
N GLY A 15 18.44 0.19 17.50
CA GLY A 15 18.14 0.92 18.73
C GLY A 15 17.12 2.05 18.55
N TRP A 16 16.26 1.97 17.54
CA TRP A 16 15.16 2.91 17.32
C TRP A 16 13.91 2.14 16.89
N GLU A 17 12.92 2.04 17.76
CA GLU A 17 11.60 1.49 17.45
C GLU A 17 10.83 2.53 16.60
N ASP A 18 10.61 2.25 15.32
CA ASP A 18 9.75 3.11 14.49
C ASP A 18 8.30 2.96 14.97
N THR A 19 7.81 3.96 15.69
CA THR A 19 6.45 4.02 16.27
C THR A 19 5.32 3.75 15.28
N PHE A 20 5.56 3.85 13.97
CA PHE A 20 4.56 3.58 12.94
C PHE A 20 4.78 2.24 12.22
N ALA A 21 5.92 1.57 12.41
CA ALA A 21 6.15 0.27 11.81
C ALA A 21 5.20 -0.77 12.40
N LYS A 22 4.75 -1.68 11.52
CA LYS A 22 3.89 -2.79 11.90
C LYS A 22 4.33 -4.06 11.15
N PRO A 23 4.22 -5.25 11.77
CA PRO A 23 4.59 -6.52 11.13
C PRO A 23 3.86 -6.75 9.79
N GLU A 24 2.65 -6.22 9.63
CA GLU A 24 1.86 -6.32 8.39
C GLU A 24 2.50 -5.56 7.23
N PHE A 25 3.21 -4.46 7.50
CA PHE A 25 3.90 -3.66 6.49
C PHE A 25 5.16 -4.39 6.00
N ALA A 26 5.92 -4.94 6.94
CA ALA A 26 7.00 -5.88 6.69
C ALA A 26 6.54 -7.08 5.85
N ALA A 27 5.42 -7.72 6.23
CA ALA A 27 4.83 -8.85 5.51
C ALA A 27 4.41 -8.47 4.08
N ARG A 28 3.82 -7.27 3.89
CA ARG A 28 3.47 -6.74 2.56
C ARG A 28 4.71 -6.58 1.68
N GLN A 29 5.82 -6.06 2.22
CA GLN A 29 7.06 -5.95 1.47
C GLN A 29 7.60 -7.32 1.04
N ARG A 30 7.62 -8.31 1.96
CA ARG A 30 8.04 -9.68 1.65
C ARG A 30 7.16 -10.33 0.57
N ALA A 31 5.86 -10.05 0.58
CA ALA A 31 4.96 -10.51 -0.48
C ALA A 31 5.37 -9.95 -1.85
N TYR A 32 5.74 -8.66 -1.93
CA TYR A 32 6.28 -8.08 -3.16
C TYR A 32 7.63 -8.66 -3.56
N THR A 33 8.56 -8.88 -2.61
CA THR A 33 9.85 -9.54 -2.90
C THR A 33 9.64 -10.88 -3.60
N LYS A 34 8.69 -11.69 -3.12
CA LYS A 34 8.34 -12.97 -3.75
C LYS A 34 7.65 -12.78 -5.11
N ALA A 35 6.65 -11.90 -5.19
CA ALA A 35 5.88 -11.68 -6.42
C ALA A 35 6.72 -11.10 -7.56
N LEU A 36 7.73 -10.29 -7.24
CA LEU A 36 8.64 -9.63 -8.18
C LEU A 36 9.96 -10.39 -8.36
N ALA A 37 10.06 -11.60 -7.80
CA ALA A 37 11.25 -12.46 -7.88
C ALA A 37 12.56 -11.77 -7.46
N LEU A 38 12.49 -10.94 -6.42
CA LEU A 38 13.65 -10.26 -5.84
C LEU A 38 14.38 -11.22 -4.89
N ARG A 39 15.70 -11.07 -4.78
CA ARG A 39 16.52 -11.88 -3.88
C ARG A 39 16.25 -11.54 -2.41
N ASP A 40 16.21 -10.26 -2.09
CA ASP A 40 16.14 -9.76 -0.72
C ASP A 40 15.18 -8.58 -0.59
N VAL A 41 14.70 -8.34 0.63
CA VAL A 41 14.06 -7.07 1.02
C VAL A 41 15.14 -6.00 1.14
N PHE A 42 14.81 -4.76 0.79
CA PHE A 42 15.70 -3.63 0.98
C PHE A 42 14.89 -2.35 1.18
N THR A 43 15.49 -1.35 1.81
CA THR A 43 14.88 -0.02 1.98
C THR A 43 15.90 1.06 1.63
N PRO A 44 15.46 2.20 1.07
CA PRO A 44 14.08 2.52 0.69
C PRO A 44 13.70 1.86 -0.66
N GLN A 45 12.56 1.16 -0.68
CA GLN A 45 12.01 0.51 -1.87
C GLN A 45 10.71 1.20 -2.29
N VAL A 46 10.55 1.42 -3.59
CA VAL A 46 9.30 1.86 -4.21
C VAL A 46 8.74 0.73 -5.06
N VAL A 47 7.47 0.41 -4.86
CA VAL A 47 6.70 -0.53 -5.69
C VAL A 47 5.59 0.24 -6.40
N VAL A 48 5.54 0.16 -7.73
CA VAL A 48 4.52 0.84 -8.55
C VAL A 48 3.51 -0.19 -9.03
N ASP A 49 2.24 0.03 -8.66
CA ASP A 49 1.08 -0.82 -8.98
C ASP A 49 1.26 -2.32 -8.66
N GLY A 50 2.20 -2.68 -7.78
CA GLY A 50 2.55 -4.08 -7.52
C GLY A 50 3.13 -4.81 -8.74
N ARG A 51 3.62 -4.09 -9.75
CA ARG A 51 4.14 -4.67 -11.02
C ARG A 51 5.63 -4.52 -11.19
N VAL A 52 6.17 -3.38 -10.77
CA VAL A 52 7.57 -3.01 -10.93
C VAL A 52 8.06 -2.33 -9.67
N GLN A 53 9.37 -2.33 -9.47
CA GLN A 53 9.98 -1.77 -8.28
C GLN A 53 11.34 -1.15 -8.59
N THR A 54 11.76 -0.23 -7.74
CA THR A 54 13.11 0.35 -7.75
C THR A 54 13.47 0.85 -6.35
N SER A 55 14.75 1.18 -6.14
CA SER A 55 15.16 1.93 -4.96
C SER A 55 14.69 3.38 -5.05
N ALA A 56 14.19 3.92 -3.94
CA ALA A 56 13.82 5.33 -3.82
C ALA A 56 15.06 6.25 -3.93
N ALA A 57 16.27 5.73 -3.74
CA ALA A 57 17.52 6.46 -3.95
C ALA A 57 17.80 6.81 -5.42
N ARG A 58 16.94 6.36 -6.36
CA ARG A 58 17.04 6.64 -7.80
C ARG A 58 15.77 7.37 -8.29
N PRO A 59 15.63 8.67 -8.03
CA PRO A 59 14.40 9.42 -8.33
C PRO A 59 14.01 9.34 -9.82
N ASP A 60 14.96 9.52 -10.74
CA ASP A 60 14.70 9.39 -12.18
C ASP A 60 14.12 8.03 -12.57
N ALA A 61 14.57 6.96 -11.90
CA ALA A 61 14.05 5.62 -12.14
C ALA A 61 12.61 5.47 -11.62
N VAL A 62 12.29 6.08 -10.47
CA VAL A 62 10.92 6.12 -9.93
C VAL A 62 10.00 6.84 -10.90
N GLU A 63 10.37 8.04 -11.35
CA GLU A 63 9.57 8.84 -12.28
C GLU A 63 9.31 8.10 -13.59
N LYS A 64 10.34 7.49 -14.18
CA LYS A 64 10.22 6.69 -15.41
C LYS A 64 9.25 5.51 -15.22
N LEU A 65 9.35 4.79 -14.10
CA LEU A 65 8.46 3.66 -13.83
C LEU A 65 7.01 4.11 -13.63
N VAL A 66 6.79 5.19 -12.86
CA VAL A 66 5.45 5.77 -12.66
C VAL A 66 4.84 6.20 -13.99
N ALA A 67 5.59 6.95 -14.81
CA ALA A 67 5.12 7.40 -16.12
C ALA A 67 4.82 6.23 -17.07
N ALA A 68 5.62 5.17 -17.04
CA ALA A 68 5.37 3.97 -17.83
C ALA A 68 4.11 3.22 -17.37
N GLN A 69 3.91 3.06 -16.06
CA GLN A 69 2.71 2.39 -15.53
C GLN A 69 1.44 3.21 -15.76
N ALA A 70 1.52 4.55 -15.69
CA ALA A 70 0.38 5.43 -15.98
C ALA A 70 -0.18 5.25 -17.40
N LYS A 71 0.65 4.83 -18.37
CA LYS A 71 0.26 4.55 -19.75
C LYS A 71 -0.24 3.12 -19.98
N THR A 72 -0.15 2.24 -18.99
CA THR A 72 -0.61 0.85 -19.14
C THR A 72 -2.14 0.83 -19.13
N PRO A 73 -2.80 0.24 -20.15
CA PRO A 73 -4.26 0.09 -20.16
C PRO A 73 -4.72 -0.70 -18.93
N ARG A 74 -5.80 -0.23 -18.29
CA ARG A 74 -6.43 -0.89 -17.15
C ARG A 74 -7.91 -1.09 -17.45
N ASP A 75 -8.45 -2.20 -16.98
CA ASP A 75 -9.88 -2.53 -17.01
C ASP A 75 -10.32 -2.90 -15.58
N PRO A 76 -10.37 -1.91 -14.67
CA PRO A 76 -10.72 -2.16 -13.28
C PRO A 76 -12.22 -2.45 -13.16
N PRO A 77 -12.65 -3.34 -12.25
CA PRO A 77 -14.06 -3.40 -11.88
C PRO A 77 -14.48 -2.10 -11.20
N ASP A 78 -15.77 -1.76 -11.29
CA ASP A 78 -16.35 -0.68 -10.50
C ASP A 78 -16.20 -0.97 -9.00
N MET A 79 -15.91 0.07 -8.23
CA MET A 79 -15.80 0.01 -6.78
C MET A 79 -16.49 1.21 -6.16
N GLU A 80 -17.24 0.99 -5.09
CA GLU A 80 -17.96 2.04 -4.36
C GLU A 80 -17.92 1.80 -2.86
N PHE A 81 -17.79 2.88 -2.09
CA PHE A 81 -18.16 2.86 -0.68
C PHE A 81 -19.68 2.96 -0.57
N ARG A 82 -20.25 2.24 0.39
CA ARG A 82 -21.67 2.27 0.71
C ARG A 82 -21.88 2.96 2.05
N HIS A 83 -23.00 3.66 2.18
CA HIS A 83 -23.43 4.38 3.39
C HIS A 83 -23.67 3.51 4.64
N ASP A 84 -23.42 2.20 4.54
CA ASP A 84 -23.60 1.24 5.63
C ASP A 84 -22.27 0.63 6.10
N GLY A 85 -21.17 1.34 5.88
CA GLY A 85 -19.84 0.87 6.30
C GLY A 85 -19.32 -0.31 5.47
N ARG A 86 -19.72 -0.42 4.20
CA ARG A 86 -19.30 -1.51 3.31
C ARG A 86 -18.65 -0.96 2.04
N VAL A 87 -17.88 -1.82 1.39
CA VAL A 87 -17.37 -1.56 0.03
C VAL A 87 -17.92 -2.62 -0.92
N ALA A 88 -18.45 -2.18 -2.05
CA ALA A 88 -18.81 -3.07 -3.14
C ALA A 88 -17.72 -3.05 -4.22
N VAL A 89 -17.43 -4.24 -4.74
CA VAL A 89 -16.54 -4.45 -5.88
C VAL A 89 -17.36 -5.18 -6.94
N GLY A 90 -17.43 -4.62 -8.14
CA GLY A 90 -18.18 -5.15 -9.28
C GLY A 90 -17.55 -6.39 -9.91
N SER A 91 -18.09 -6.76 -11.07
CA SER A 91 -17.51 -7.80 -11.93
C SER A 91 -16.32 -7.27 -12.71
N GLY A 92 -15.36 -8.15 -13.01
CA GLY A 92 -14.22 -7.79 -13.84
C GLY A 92 -13.27 -8.97 -14.06
N PRO A 93 -12.19 -8.76 -14.83
CA PRO A 93 -11.23 -9.82 -15.10
C PRO A 93 -10.51 -10.27 -13.82
N SER A 94 -10.70 -11.53 -13.44
CA SER A 94 -10.01 -12.11 -12.28
C SER A 94 -8.54 -12.40 -12.61
N PRO A 95 -7.59 -11.99 -11.77
CA PRO A 95 -6.19 -12.36 -11.94
C PRO A 95 -5.99 -13.86 -11.66
N ARG A 96 -4.94 -14.43 -12.25
CA ARG A 96 -4.53 -15.82 -11.98
C ARG A 96 -4.19 -15.96 -10.50
N GLY A 97 -4.82 -16.93 -9.83
CA GLY A 97 -4.68 -17.11 -8.38
C GLY A 97 -5.64 -16.28 -7.52
N GLY A 98 -6.54 -15.51 -8.13
CA GLY A 98 -7.55 -14.71 -7.44
C GLY A 98 -7.06 -13.33 -6.99
N GLY A 99 -8.01 -12.46 -6.67
CA GLY A 99 -7.78 -11.14 -6.11
C GLY A 99 -8.07 -11.08 -4.61
N GLU A 100 -7.56 -10.04 -3.97
CA GLU A 100 -7.73 -9.71 -2.57
C GLU A 100 -8.10 -8.23 -2.47
N VAL A 101 -9.09 -7.95 -1.64
CA VAL A 101 -9.54 -6.59 -1.32
C VAL A 101 -8.90 -6.18 -0.01
N TRP A 102 -8.17 -5.07 -0.03
CA TRP A 102 -7.45 -4.51 1.10
C TRP A 102 -7.98 -3.13 1.42
N LEU A 103 -8.27 -2.87 2.69
CA LEU A 103 -8.40 -1.53 3.23
C LEU A 103 -7.02 -1.05 3.67
N VAL A 104 -6.66 0.18 3.31
CA VAL A 104 -5.48 0.87 3.84
C VAL A 104 -5.94 2.19 4.44
N ARG A 105 -5.52 2.48 5.67
CA ARG A 105 -5.70 3.79 6.30
C ARG A 105 -4.36 4.49 6.47
N TYR A 106 -4.32 5.76 6.13
CA TYR A 106 -3.10 6.55 6.20
C TYR A 106 -3.35 7.94 6.75
N ASP A 107 -2.35 8.51 7.42
CA ASP A 107 -2.36 9.91 7.82
C ASP A 107 -1.88 10.76 6.63
N PRO A 108 -2.72 11.63 6.05
CA PRO A 108 -2.34 12.45 4.92
C PRO A 108 -1.38 13.59 5.30
N ARG A 109 -1.28 13.91 6.60
CA ARG A 109 -0.44 15.01 7.08
C ARG A 109 1.04 14.62 7.00
N PRO A 110 1.93 15.58 6.69
CA PRO A 110 3.37 15.35 6.81
C PRO A 110 3.73 14.91 8.22
N GLN A 111 4.53 13.85 8.32
CA GLN A 111 5.09 13.34 9.56
C GLN A 111 6.59 13.56 9.53
N GLU A 112 7.09 14.30 10.50
CA GLU A 112 8.53 14.49 10.70
C GLU A 112 9.10 13.33 11.51
N VAL A 113 10.06 12.63 10.92
CA VAL A 113 10.80 11.56 11.59
C VAL A 113 12.24 12.00 11.75
N VAL A 114 12.66 12.24 12.99
CA VAL A 114 14.07 12.53 13.31
C VAL A 114 14.84 11.22 13.34
N VAL A 115 15.82 11.08 12.45
CA VAL A 115 16.71 9.92 12.39
C VAL A 115 17.65 9.97 13.58
N ARG A 116 17.44 9.11 14.58
CA ARG A 116 18.17 9.17 15.85
C ARG A 116 19.55 8.49 15.80
N ARG A 117 19.82 7.58 14.86
CA ARG A 117 21.09 6.82 14.72
C ARG A 117 21.34 6.38 13.27
N GLY A 118 22.55 5.89 12.97
CA GLY A 118 23.00 5.50 11.63
C GLY A 118 23.74 6.60 10.88
N GLU A 119 24.10 6.36 9.62
CA GLU A 119 24.83 7.32 8.76
C GLU A 119 24.05 8.63 8.56
N ASN A 120 22.71 8.55 8.62
CA ASN A 120 21.81 9.71 8.50
C ASN A 120 21.40 10.32 9.85
N ARG A 121 22.12 10.03 10.94
CA ARG A 121 21.78 10.55 12.28
C ARG A 121 21.68 12.08 12.29
N GLY A 122 20.61 12.59 12.89
CA GLY A 122 20.34 14.02 13.04
C GLY A 122 19.58 14.63 11.86
N GLN A 123 19.34 13.88 10.80
CA GLN A 123 18.46 14.32 9.71
C GLN A 123 17.00 14.16 10.10
N THR A 124 16.16 15.11 9.70
CA THR A 124 14.70 14.99 9.76
C THR A 124 14.19 14.57 8.39
N VAL A 125 13.51 13.44 8.33
CA VAL A 125 12.87 12.95 7.11
C VAL A 125 11.39 13.26 7.16
N ASN A 126 10.91 13.97 6.14
CA ASN A 126 9.49 14.25 5.96
C ASN A 126 8.82 13.09 5.23
N GLN A 127 7.95 12.37 5.93
CA GLN A 127 7.10 11.33 5.36
C GLN A 127 5.70 11.89 5.10
N LYS A 128 5.04 11.45 4.03
CA LYS A 128 3.64 11.79 3.74
C LYS A 128 2.84 10.52 3.52
N ASN A 129 1.52 10.59 3.72
CA ASN A 129 0.61 9.46 3.55
C ASN A 129 1.10 8.21 4.31
N VAL A 130 1.47 8.42 5.58
CA VAL A 130 2.02 7.36 6.43
C VAL A 130 0.91 6.39 6.75
N VAL A 131 1.05 5.15 6.31
CA VAL A 131 0.07 4.10 6.54
C VAL A 131 0.05 3.76 8.03
N ARG A 132 -1.15 3.78 8.60
CA ARG A 132 -1.42 3.44 10.00
C ARG A 132 -2.11 2.10 10.15
N GLU A 133 -2.77 1.62 9.09
CA GLU A 133 -3.48 0.35 9.11
C GLU A 133 -3.56 -0.26 7.71
N ILE A 134 -3.44 -1.59 7.64
CA ILE A 134 -3.80 -2.38 6.47
C ILE A 134 -4.61 -3.60 6.90
N VAL A 135 -5.79 -3.80 6.31
CA VAL A 135 -6.69 -4.90 6.64
C VAL A 135 -7.13 -5.61 5.38
N ARG A 136 -7.08 -6.95 5.41
CA ARG A 136 -7.65 -7.78 4.34
C ARG A 136 -9.16 -7.90 4.54
N LEU A 137 -9.93 -7.33 3.63
CA LEU A 137 -11.39 -7.41 3.66
C LEU A 137 -11.92 -8.75 3.10
N GLY A 138 -11.22 -9.33 2.12
CA GLY A 138 -11.57 -10.66 1.61
C GLY A 138 -11.04 -10.97 0.23
N ALA A 139 -11.35 -12.16 -0.27
CA ALA A 139 -11.00 -12.61 -1.62
C ALA A 139 -12.02 -12.16 -2.66
N TRP A 140 -11.56 -11.84 -3.86
CA TRP A 140 -12.37 -11.49 -5.03
C TRP A 140 -11.98 -12.37 -6.23
N ALA A 141 -12.95 -12.90 -6.95
CA ALA A 141 -12.75 -13.86 -8.04
C ALA A 141 -13.41 -13.43 -9.36
N GLY A 142 -13.52 -12.11 -9.60
CA GLY A 142 -14.12 -11.57 -10.83
C GLY A 142 -15.63 -11.36 -10.78
N ARG A 143 -16.29 -11.76 -9.69
CA ARG A 143 -17.75 -11.59 -9.50
C ARG A 143 -18.05 -10.47 -8.50
N PRO A 144 -19.21 -9.79 -8.64
CA PRO A 144 -19.61 -8.76 -7.70
C PRO A 144 -19.64 -9.28 -6.27
N ARG A 145 -19.07 -8.52 -5.33
CA ARG A 145 -19.05 -8.87 -3.91
C ARG A 145 -18.98 -7.62 -3.04
N VAL A 146 -19.60 -7.71 -1.87
CA VAL A 146 -19.60 -6.67 -0.84
C VAL A 146 -18.77 -7.13 0.35
N TYR A 147 -18.02 -6.21 0.95
CA TYR A 147 -17.18 -6.47 2.12
C TYR A 147 -17.47 -5.46 3.22
N SER A 148 -17.51 -5.92 4.46
CA SER A 148 -17.58 -5.05 5.64
C SER A 148 -16.26 -4.30 5.82
N VAL A 149 -16.34 -3.00 6.05
CA VAL A 149 -15.20 -2.16 6.40
C VAL A 149 -15.21 -2.01 7.92
N PRO A 150 -14.13 -2.38 8.63
CA PRO A 150 -14.05 -2.15 10.07
C PRO A 150 -14.21 -0.65 10.36
N ALA A 151 -14.87 -0.25 11.45
CA ALA A 151 -14.90 1.16 11.84
C ALA A 151 -13.48 1.67 12.20
N THR A 152 -13.28 2.99 12.16
CA THR A 152 -12.11 3.65 12.75
C THR A 152 -12.60 4.67 13.76
N ALA A 153 -11.92 4.78 14.89
CA ALA A 153 -12.15 5.85 15.86
C ALA A 153 -11.31 7.11 15.54
N ASP A 154 -10.32 6.99 14.64
CA ASP A 154 -9.46 8.10 14.21
C ASP A 154 -10.05 8.73 12.94
N ASP A 155 -10.60 9.94 13.10
CA ASP A 155 -11.22 10.74 12.05
C ASP A 155 -10.18 11.47 11.17
N GLY A 156 -8.94 11.58 11.64
CA GLY A 156 -7.82 12.20 10.94
C GLY A 156 -7.21 11.34 9.83
N LEU A 157 -7.53 10.04 9.79
CA LEU A 157 -7.03 9.14 8.75
C LEU A 157 -7.88 9.20 7.48
N GLU A 158 -7.22 9.16 6.33
CA GLU A 158 -7.85 8.85 5.05
C GLU A 158 -7.85 7.34 4.79
N SER A 159 -8.74 6.89 3.91
CA SER A 159 -8.86 5.48 3.55
C SER A 159 -8.75 5.29 2.04
N VAL A 160 -8.21 4.15 1.66
CA VAL A 160 -8.19 3.68 0.27
C VAL A 160 -8.41 2.18 0.25
N VAL A 161 -9.27 1.71 -0.64
CA VAL A 161 -9.46 0.29 -0.91
C VAL A 161 -8.68 -0.10 -2.15
N LEU A 162 -7.87 -1.15 -2.03
CA LEU A 162 -7.09 -1.72 -3.11
C LEU A 162 -7.69 -3.07 -3.49
N LEU A 163 -7.99 -3.27 -4.78
CA LEU A 163 -8.16 -4.59 -5.34
C LEU A 163 -6.83 -5.04 -5.92
N GLN A 164 -6.22 -6.05 -5.32
CA GLN A 164 -4.88 -6.52 -5.64
C GLN A 164 -4.89 -8.01 -6.00
N GLY A 165 -4.09 -8.44 -6.97
CA GLY A 165 -3.83 -9.86 -7.19
C GLY A 165 -3.24 -10.50 -5.91
N ALA A 166 -3.65 -11.74 -5.62
CA ALA A 166 -3.23 -12.41 -4.40
C ALA A 166 -1.70 -12.48 -4.24
N LYS A 167 -1.24 -12.58 -2.99
CA LYS A 167 0.19 -12.78 -2.64
C LYS A 167 1.11 -11.67 -3.15
N GLY A 168 0.68 -10.41 -3.04
CA GLY A 168 1.47 -9.25 -3.46
C GLY A 168 1.48 -9.04 -4.97
N GLY A 169 0.49 -9.56 -5.70
CA GLY A 169 0.35 -9.35 -7.13
C GLY A 169 0.02 -7.90 -7.50
N ARG A 170 -0.25 -7.69 -8.79
CA ARG A 170 -0.58 -6.35 -9.33
C ARG A 170 -1.79 -5.73 -8.62
N ILE A 171 -1.73 -4.43 -8.37
CA ILE A 171 -2.90 -3.63 -8.00
C ILE A 171 -3.70 -3.38 -9.28
N MET A 172 -5.00 -3.72 -9.25
CA MET A 172 -5.89 -3.68 -10.41
C MET A 172 -6.84 -2.49 -10.34
N ALA A 173 -7.29 -2.13 -9.14
CA ALA A 173 -8.17 -0.99 -8.92
C ALA A 173 -7.88 -0.35 -7.56
N VAL A 174 -8.17 0.94 -7.47
CA VAL A 174 -7.95 1.79 -6.30
C VAL A 174 -9.19 2.65 -6.10
N LEU A 175 -9.79 2.59 -4.93
CA LEU A 175 -10.93 3.43 -4.52
C LEU A 175 -10.51 4.29 -3.33
N PRO A 176 -10.16 5.58 -3.53
CA PRO A 176 -9.97 6.51 -2.42
C PRO A 176 -11.32 6.90 -1.83
N GLY A 177 -11.35 7.24 -0.54
CA GLY A 177 -12.55 7.73 0.14
C GLY A 177 -12.76 7.08 1.49
N LYS A 178 -13.82 7.48 2.20
CA LYS A 178 -14.23 6.89 3.47
C LYS A 178 -15.53 6.12 3.25
N ALA A 179 -15.72 5.06 4.05
CA ALA A 179 -17.04 4.49 4.21
C ALA A 179 -17.80 5.44 5.15
N ASP A 180 -18.68 6.26 4.58
CA ASP A 180 -19.58 7.13 5.34
C ASP A 180 -20.66 6.31 6.08
#